data_AF-A0A6B3FZ22-F1
#
_entry.id   AF-A0A6B3FZ22-F1
#
_cell.length_a   1.000
_cell.length_b   1.000
_cell.length_c   1.000
_cell.angle_alpha   90.00
_cell.angle_beta   90.00
_cell.angle_gamma   90.00
#
_symmetry.space_group_name_H-M   'P 1'
#
loop_
_entity.id
_entity.type
_entity.pdbx_description
1 polymer ?
#
loop_
_entity_poly.entity_id
_entity_poly.type
_entity_poly.pdbx_seq_one_letter_code
_entity_poly.pdbx_strand_id
1 'polypeptide(L)'
;LISQAEHDPMAAAVLVTDSEELAAATEAELVPQVAATKHITDRIEPALAGRQSAIVLVSSIEDGLKVVDAYGAEHLEIQTADAAAVADR
;
A
#
# COMPACT_ATOMS: atom_id res chain seq x y z
N LEU A 1 1.98 -2.74 4.15
CA LEU A 1 3.06 -2.24 3.25
C LEU A 1 4.41 -2.88 3.57
N ILE A 2 5.04 -2.55 4.71
CA ILE A 2 6.37 -3.07 5.08
C ILE A 2 6.40 -4.61 5.15
N SER A 3 5.36 -5.23 5.69
CA SER A 3 5.23 -6.69 5.77
C SER A 3 5.32 -7.39 4.41
N GLN A 4 4.80 -6.77 3.34
CA GLN A 4 4.94 -7.30 1.98
C GLN A 4 6.32 -6.97 1.40
N ALA A 5 6.81 -5.75 1.63
CA ALA A 5 8.10 -5.28 1.12
C ALA A 5 9.30 -6.05 1.70
N GLU A 6 9.19 -6.63 2.89
CA GLU A 6 10.28 -7.41 3.51
C GLU A 6 10.45 -8.82 2.93
N HIS A 7 9.50 -9.30 2.13
CA HIS A 7 9.56 -10.64 1.55
C HIS A 7 10.58 -10.73 0.41
N ASP A 8 10.55 -9.79 -0.54
CA ASP A 8 11.37 -9.82 -1.75
C ASP A 8 11.60 -8.39 -2.29
N PRO A 9 12.79 -8.04 -2.83
CA PRO A 9 13.04 -6.71 -3.40
C PRO A 9 12.17 -6.36 -4.61
N MET A 10 11.55 -7.34 -5.27
CA MET A 10 10.58 -7.15 -6.35
C MET A 10 9.13 -7.21 -5.86
N ALA A 11 8.89 -7.28 -4.55
CA ALA A 11 7.53 -7.22 -4.01
C ALA A 11 6.86 -5.88 -4.33
N ALA A 12 5.56 -5.93 -4.59
CA ALA A 12 4.73 -4.76 -4.82
C ALA A 12 3.96 -4.40 -3.54
N ALA A 13 4.15 -3.18 -3.05
CA ALA A 13 3.42 -2.64 -1.90
C ALA A 13 2.66 -1.39 -2.34
N VAL A 14 1.32 -1.52 -2.40
CA VAL A 14 0.45 -0.46 -2.92
C VAL A 14 -0.54 -0.02 -1.84
N LEU A 15 -0.68 1.29 -1.65
CA LEU A 15 -1.79 1.90 -0.91
C LEU A 15 -2.71 2.58 -1.92
N VAL A 16 -4.01 2.30 -1.86
CA VAL A 16 -5.03 3.05 -2.60
C VAL A 16 -5.89 3.78 -1.59
N THR A 17 -6.04 5.10 -1.73
CA THR A 17 -6.77 5.94 -0.76
C THR A 17 -7.40 7.14 -1.45
N ASP A 18 -8.54 7.60 -0.97
CA ASP A 18 -9.17 8.87 -1.38
C ASP A 18 -8.82 10.04 -0.44
N SER A 19 -7.94 9.79 0.54
CA SER A 19 -7.50 10.78 1.52
C SER A 19 -6.05 11.19 1.29
N GLU A 20 -5.86 12.46 0.91
CA GLU A 20 -4.54 13.11 0.83
C GLU A 20 -3.81 13.10 2.19
N GLU A 21 -4.56 13.28 3.28
CA GLU A 21 -4.02 13.26 4.64
C GLU A 21 -3.45 11.88 4.97
N LEU A 22 -4.19 10.81 4.67
CA LEU A 22 -3.73 9.44 4.92
C LEU A 22 -2.53 9.07 4.04
N ALA A 23 -2.52 9.51 2.78
CA ALA A 23 -1.38 9.32 1.88
C ALA A 23 -0.10 9.96 2.47
N ALA A 24 -0.17 11.25 2.82
CA ALA A 24 0.96 11.98 3.38
C ALA A 24 1.40 11.41 4.74
N ALA A 25 0.46 11.03 5.61
CA ALA A 25 0.76 10.42 6.90
C ALA A 25 1.45 9.06 6.73
N THR A 26 1.03 8.26 5.76
CA THR A 26 1.66 6.95 5.46
C THR A 26 3.09 7.14 4.97
N GLU A 27 3.35 8.07 4.05
CA GLU A 27 4.71 8.37 3.59
C GLU A 27 5.61 8.80 4.76
N ALA A 28 5.10 9.69 5.62
CA ALA A 28 5.85 10.18 6.78
C ALA A 28 6.16 9.05 7.78
N GLU A 29 5.20 8.17 8.05
CA GLU A 29 5.32 7.08 9.02
C GLU A 29 6.17 5.90 8.49
N LEU A 30 6.20 5.68 7.17
CA LEU A 30 7.07 4.67 6.57
C LEU A 30 8.55 4.93 6.89
N VAL A 31 9.00 6.18 6.93
CA VAL A 31 10.41 6.53 7.16
C VAL A 31 10.96 5.96 8.50
N PRO A 32 10.40 6.30 9.67
CA PRO A 32 10.90 5.77 10.94
C PRO A 32 10.66 4.27 11.09
N GLN A 33 9.56 3.72 10.56
CA GLN A 33 9.27 2.30 10.66
C GLN A 33 10.20 1.44 9.82
N VAL A 34 10.47 1.84 8.57
CA VAL A 34 11.44 1.14 7.71
C VAL A 34 12.82 1.17 8.36
N ALA A 35 13.26 2.33 8.87
CA ALA A 35 14.56 2.47 9.54
C ALA A 35 14.72 1.56 10.79
N ALA A 36 13.62 1.12 11.40
CA ALA A 36 13.62 0.23 12.55
C ALA A 36 13.60 -1.28 12.18
N THR A 37 13.51 -1.62 10.90
CA THR A 37 13.43 -3.02 10.42
C THR A 37 14.81 -3.64 10.16
N LYS A 38 14.88 -4.95 9.91
CA LYS A 38 16.14 -5.68 9.69
C LYS A 38 16.59 -5.70 8.23
N HIS A 39 15.65 -5.80 7.30
CA HIS A 39 15.89 -6.08 5.86
C HIS A 39 15.75 -4.82 5.00
N ILE A 40 16.26 -3.70 5.51
CA ILE A 40 16.06 -2.37 4.94
C ILE A 40 16.61 -2.30 3.53
N THR A 41 17.91 -2.54 3.37
CA THR A 41 18.63 -2.26 2.13
C THR A 41 18.52 -3.38 1.10
N ASP A 42 18.32 -4.63 1.51
CA ASP A 42 18.28 -5.79 0.61
C ASP A 42 16.88 -6.10 0.09
N ARG A 43 15.82 -5.64 0.76
CA ARG A 43 14.43 -5.97 0.38
C ARG A 43 13.48 -4.77 0.45
N ILE A 44 13.34 -4.17 1.63
CA ILE A 44 12.26 -3.21 1.90
C ILE A 44 12.41 -1.94 1.06
N GLU A 45 13.58 -1.28 1.07
CA GLU A 45 13.84 -0.09 0.26
C GLU A 45 13.72 -0.38 -1.25
N PRO A 46 14.36 -1.44 -1.81
CA PRO A 46 14.17 -1.80 -3.21
C PRO A 46 12.71 -2.05 -3.59
N ALA A 47 11.94 -2.74 -2.75
CA ALA A 47 10.53 -3.04 -3.00
C ALA A 47 9.67 -1.77 -2.98
N LEU A 48 9.83 -0.92 -1.96
CA LEU A 48 9.07 0.33 -1.82
C LEU A 48 9.43 1.36 -2.91
N ALA A 49 10.69 1.43 -3.33
CA ALA A 49 11.13 2.30 -4.44
C ALA A 49 10.91 1.69 -5.83
N GLY A 50 10.55 0.40 -5.89
CA GLY A 50 10.33 -0.33 -7.11
C GLY A 50 9.10 0.17 -7.87
N ARG A 51 9.14 0.07 -9.21
CA ARG A 51 8.05 0.52 -10.11
C ARG A 51 6.67 -0.11 -9.85
N GLN A 52 6.62 -1.15 -9.01
CA GLN A 52 5.42 -1.92 -8.70
C GLN A 52 4.71 -1.40 -7.43
N SER A 53 5.41 -0.58 -6.64
CA SER A 53 4.90 0.02 -5.41
C SER A 53 4.46 1.45 -5.67
N ALA A 54 3.38 1.86 -5.03
CA ALA A 54 2.83 3.20 -5.17
C ALA A 54 1.85 3.53 -4.04
N ILE A 55 1.71 4.83 -3.75
CA ILE A 55 0.49 5.36 -3.14
C ILE A 55 -0.35 5.95 -4.27
N VAL A 56 -1.55 5.40 -4.45
CA VAL A 56 -2.49 5.81 -5.48
C VAL A 56 -3.61 6.61 -4.82
N LEU A 57 -3.56 7.93 -5.01
CA LEU A 57 -4.62 8.82 -4.59
C LEU A 57 -5.76 8.78 -5.62
N VAL A 58 -6.97 8.50 -5.16
CA VAL A 58 -8.19 8.45 -5.97
C VAL A 58 -9.21 9.47 -5.48
N SER A 59 -10.31 9.66 -6.21
CA SER A 59 -11.34 10.64 -5.84
C SER A 59 -12.40 10.08 -4.88
N SER A 60 -12.49 8.76 -4.73
CA SER A 60 -13.50 8.08 -3.90
C SER A 60 -13.17 6.61 -3.67
N ILE A 61 -13.84 5.96 -2.71
CA ILE A 61 -13.81 4.50 -2.51
C ILE A 61 -14.20 3.76 -3.80
N GLU A 62 -15.20 4.25 -4.54
CA GLU A 62 -15.68 3.67 -5.80
C GLU A 62 -14.57 3.63 -6.87
N ASP A 63 -13.76 4.68 -6.94
CA ASP A 63 -12.61 4.71 -7.84
C ASP A 63 -11.47 3.84 -7.33
N GLY A 64 -11.31 3.73 -6.00
CA GLY A 64 -10.38 2.80 -5.36
C GLY A 64 -10.68 1.35 -5.71
N LEU A 65 -11.96 0.95 -5.67
CA LEU A 65 -12.42 -0.38 -6.08
C LEU A 65 -12.02 -0.71 -7.52
N LYS A 66 -12.25 0.21 -8.47
CA LYS A 66 -11.83 0.02 -9.87
C LYS A 66 -10.31 -0.20 -10.01
N VAL A 67 -9.52 0.51 -9.19
CA VAL A 67 -8.05 0.35 -9.19
C VAL A 67 -7.67 -1.03 -8.67
N VAL A 68 -8.19 -1.45 -7.51
CA VAL A 68 -7.81 -2.74 -6.91
C VAL A 68 -8.33 -3.94 -7.71
N ASP A 69 -9.52 -3.84 -8.31
CA ASP A 69 -10.10 -4.88 -9.18
C ASP A 69 -9.26 -5.06 -10.45
N ALA A 70 -8.84 -3.97 -11.07
CA ALA A 70 -7.99 -4.01 -12.26
C ALA A 70 -6.57 -4.47 -11.93
N TYR A 71 -6.06 -4.11 -10.75
CA TYR A 71 -4.74 -4.50 -10.29
C TYR A 71 -4.67 -5.99 -9.93
N GLY A 72 -5.72 -6.54 -9.32
CA GLY A 72 -5.83 -7.96 -9.00
C GLY A 72 -4.77 -8.42 -7.98
N ALA A 73 -4.70 -7.76 -6.84
CA ALA A 73 -3.70 -8.03 -5.81
C ALA A 73 -3.78 -9.49 -5.28
N GLU A 74 -2.62 -10.10 -5.00
CA GLU A 74 -2.55 -11.40 -4.31
C GLU A 74 -3.13 -11.31 -2.89
N HIS A 75 -2.77 -10.24 -2.17
CA HIS A 75 -3.31 -9.90 -0.87
C HIS A 75 -3.99 -8.54 -0.94
N LEU A 76 -5.25 -8.48 -0.52
CA LEU A 76 -6.04 -7.26 -0.42
C LEU A 76 -6.43 -7.03 1.04
N GLU A 77 -5.98 -5.91 1.60
CA GLU A 77 -6.39 -5.43 2.93
C GLU A 77 -7.32 -4.23 2.77
N ILE A 78 -8.53 -4.32 3.33
CA ILE A 78 -9.54 -3.25 3.26
C ILE A 78 -9.65 -2.60 4.64
N GLN A 79 -9.07 -1.40 4.77
CA GLN A 79 -9.04 -0.64 6.02
C GLN A 79 -9.92 0.61 5.91
N THR A 80 -11.21 0.39 5.69
CA THR A 80 -12.23 1.46 5.64
C THR A 80 -13.15 1.38 6.86
N ALA A 81 -14.00 2.40 7.05
CA ALA A 81 -14.95 2.41 8.16
C ALA A 81 -15.95 1.23 8.13
N ASP A 82 -16.28 0.72 6.94
CA ASP A 82 -17.13 -0.47 6.75
C ASP A 82 -16.47 -1.43 5.75
N ALA A 83 -15.39 -2.06 6.20
CA ALA A 83 -14.56 -2.93 5.35
C ALA A 83 -15.35 -4.10 4.74
N ALA A 84 -16.31 -4.68 5.48
CA ALA A 84 -17.11 -5.80 4.99
C ALA A 84 -18.02 -5.37 3.84
N ALA A 85 -18.73 -4.25 3.97
CA ALA A 85 -19.59 -3.75 2.90
C ALA A 85 -18.79 -3.31 1.66
N VAL A 86 -17.56 -2.83 1.84
CA VAL A 86 -16.66 -2.51 0.71
C VAL A 86 -16.15 -3.78 0.02
N ALA A 87 -15.88 -4.85 0.78
CA ALA A 87 -15.41 -6.12 0.25
C ALA A 87 -16.46 -6.87 -0.59
N ASP A 88 -17.74 -6.66 -0.32
CA ASP A 88 -18.85 -7.33 -1.01
C ASP A 88 -19.17 -6.74 -2.41
N ARG A 89 -18.45 -5.70 -2.84
CA ARG A 89 -18.69 -4.93 -4.07
C ARG A 89 -17.65 -5.22 -5.13
#